data_AF-A0A519L6S4-F1
#
_entry.id   AF-A0A519L6S4-F1
#
_cell.length_a   1.000
_cell.length_b   1.000
_cell.length_c   1.000
_cell.angle_alpha   90.00
_cell.angle_beta   90.00
_cell.angle_gamma   90.00
#
_symmetry.space_group_name_H-M   'P 1'
#
loop_
_entity.id
_entity.type
_entity.pdbx_description
1 polymer ?
#
loop_
_entity_poly.entity_id
_entity_poly.type
_entity_poly.pdbx_seq_one_letter_code
_entity_poly.pdbx_strand_id
1 'polypeptide(L)'
;MTCSRALALTTILMLGACDRQTVNPPTEPAEAIATSEVAPPAPSPPGVGPSLPGAGPQSFVGRWAAEAAWCNNTTGPQRPITITPLRVEGYENSCAITTLDEVVDGYEVALACQAEGAATGERVRLSVQDEVLRLTWLNRNDAVVLLKRCPAAAAAAAVTAPKPGR
;
A
#
# COMPACT_ATOMS: atom_id res chain seq x y z
N MET A 1 -4.20 -82.46 -3.34
CA MET A 1 -4.73 -82.33 -4.71
C MET A 1 -5.54 -81.04 -4.78
N THR A 2 -5.12 -80.14 -5.66
CA THR A 2 -5.74 -78.86 -6.00
C THR A 2 -6.98 -79.01 -6.88
N CYS A 3 -8.02 -78.19 -6.67
CA CYS A 3 -8.84 -77.50 -7.69
C CYS A 3 -9.97 -76.69 -6.99
N SER A 4 -9.95 -75.35 -7.05
CA SER A 4 -10.85 -74.48 -7.87
C SER A 4 -12.36 -74.60 -7.57
N ARG A 5 -13.20 -73.56 -7.52
CA ARG A 5 -13.16 -72.08 -7.52
C ARG A 5 -14.65 -71.65 -7.50
N ALA A 6 -15.05 -70.62 -6.73
CA ALA A 6 -16.15 -69.66 -6.99
C ALA A 6 -16.58 -68.99 -5.66
N LEU A 7 -15.98 -67.89 -5.21
CA LEU A 7 -16.16 -66.49 -5.61
C LEU A 7 -17.52 -65.88 -5.21
N ALA A 8 -17.52 -65.10 -4.13
CA ALA A 8 -18.35 -63.90 -3.96
C ALA A 8 -17.80 -63.07 -2.77
N LEU A 9 -16.65 -62.42 -2.97
CA LEU A 9 -16.17 -61.38 -2.06
C LEU A 9 -16.51 -60.02 -2.68
N THR A 10 -17.51 -59.37 -2.11
CA THR A 10 -17.89 -57.99 -2.44
C THR A 10 -16.95 -57.05 -1.70
N THR A 11 -15.99 -56.45 -2.39
CA THR A 11 -15.19 -55.34 -1.85
C THR A 11 -15.11 -54.24 -2.89
N ILE A 12 -15.82 -53.15 -2.58
CA ILE A 12 -15.81 -51.87 -3.26
C ILE A 12 -14.50 -51.16 -2.88
N LEU A 13 -13.70 -50.72 -3.85
CA LEU A 13 -12.80 -49.56 -3.69
C LEU A 13 -12.56 -48.92 -5.06
N MET A 14 -13.42 -47.96 -5.40
CA MET A 14 -13.18 -47.00 -6.49
C MET A 14 -12.16 -45.99 -6.01
N LEU A 15 -10.91 -46.05 -6.48
CA LEU A 15 -9.98 -44.92 -6.43
C LEU A 15 -9.05 -44.96 -7.64
N GLY A 16 -9.11 -43.93 -8.48
CA GLY A 16 -8.16 -43.75 -9.57
C GLY A 16 -8.65 -43.00 -10.81
N ALA A 17 -9.65 -42.11 -10.72
CA ALA A 17 -9.81 -41.09 -11.75
C ALA A 17 -8.83 -39.95 -11.42
N CYS A 18 -7.62 -40.02 -11.96
CA CYS A 18 -6.76 -38.84 -12.06
C CYS A 18 -7.43 -37.90 -13.06
N ASP A 19 -8.11 -36.88 -12.54
CA ASP A 19 -8.63 -35.76 -13.31
C ASP A 19 -7.44 -35.08 -14.00
N ARG A 20 -7.25 -35.37 -15.29
CA ARG A 20 -6.27 -34.65 -16.12
C ARG A 20 -6.93 -33.33 -16.47
N GLN A 21 -6.65 -32.29 -15.68
CA GLN A 21 -7.00 -30.93 -16.02
C GLN A 21 -6.43 -30.61 -17.42
N THR A 22 -7.33 -30.48 -18.40
CA THR A 22 -6.98 -30.09 -19.76
C THR A 22 -6.55 -28.63 -19.73
N VAL A 23 -5.26 -28.38 -19.91
CA VAL A 23 -4.72 -27.02 -20.06
C VAL A 23 -4.94 -26.60 -21.51
N ASN A 24 -5.49 -25.41 -21.72
CA ASN A 24 -5.73 -24.83 -23.04
C ASN A 24 -4.42 -24.63 -23.82
N PRO A 25 -4.43 -24.72 -25.17
CA PRO A 25 -3.24 -24.52 -25.99
C PRO A 25 -2.67 -23.10 -25.85
N PRO A 26 -1.36 -22.88 -26.09
CA PRO A 26 -0.66 -21.62 -25.77
C PRO A 26 -1.20 -20.35 -26.45
N THR A 27 -1.96 -20.51 -27.53
CA THR A 27 -2.55 -19.43 -28.33
C THR A 27 -3.96 -19.03 -27.90
N GLU A 28 -4.57 -19.78 -27.00
CA GLU A 28 -5.91 -19.50 -26.49
C GLU A 28 -5.81 -19.02 -25.04
N PRO A 29 -6.52 -17.95 -24.62
CA PRO A 29 -6.58 -17.56 -23.21
C PRO A 29 -7.24 -18.65 -22.37
N ALA A 30 -6.76 -18.85 -21.14
CA ALA A 30 -7.44 -19.76 -20.21
C ALA A 30 -8.86 -19.25 -19.92
N GLU A 31 -9.83 -20.15 -19.90
CA GLU A 31 -11.20 -19.81 -19.49
C GLU A 31 -11.21 -19.34 -18.03
N ALA A 32 -12.04 -18.34 -17.75
CA ALA A 32 -12.21 -17.84 -16.39
C ALA A 32 -12.82 -18.94 -15.52
N ILE A 33 -12.19 -19.23 -14.38
CA ILE A 33 -12.74 -20.15 -13.38
C ILE A 33 -14.07 -19.56 -12.90
N ALA A 34 -15.18 -20.24 -13.17
CA ALA A 34 -16.49 -19.88 -12.64
C ALA A 34 -16.52 -20.24 -11.15
N THR A 35 -16.00 -19.32 -10.32
CA THR A 35 -15.94 -19.46 -8.87
C THR A 35 -17.36 -19.41 -8.27
N SER A 36 -18.08 -20.52 -8.32
CA SER A 36 -19.33 -20.70 -7.55
C SER A 36 -19.06 -21.27 -6.15
N GLU A 37 -17.81 -21.64 -5.83
CA GLU A 37 -17.34 -22.08 -4.51
C GLU A 37 -16.51 -21.01 -3.78
N VAL A 38 -16.80 -19.74 -4.01
CA VAL A 38 -16.42 -18.68 -3.06
C VAL A 38 -17.68 -17.86 -2.91
N ALA A 39 -18.34 -17.97 -1.76
CA ALA A 39 -19.39 -17.03 -1.39
C ALA A 39 -18.85 -15.60 -1.60
N PRO A 40 -19.62 -14.67 -2.20
CA PRO A 40 -19.19 -13.28 -2.31
C PRO A 40 -18.68 -12.84 -0.93
N PRO A 41 -17.54 -12.14 -0.84
CA PRO A 41 -17.14 -11.57 0.45
C PRO A 41 -18.34 -10.81 0.99
N ALA A 42 -18.75 -11.14 2.22
CA ALA A 42 -19.83 -10.43 2.87
C ALA A 42 -19.55 -8.93 2.75
N PRO A 43 -20.54 -8.09 2.43
CA PRO A 43 -20.32 -6.65 2.41
C PRO A 43 -19.72 -6.25 3.75
N SER A 44 -18.54 -5.62 3.71
CA SER A 44 -17.90 -5.10 4.91
C SER A 44 -18.93 -4.28 5.71
N PRO A 45 -18.99 -4.42 7.05
CA PRO A 45 -19.84 -3.56 7.85
C PRO A 45 -19.60 -2.09 7.48
N PRO A 46 -20.65 -1.25 7.43
CA PRO A 46 -20.47 0.18 7.20
C PRO A 46 -19.39 0.73 8.14
N GLY A 47 -18.32 1.29 7.58
CA GLY A 47 -17.18 1.82 8.34
C GLY A 47 -15.91 0.95 8.36
N VAL A 48 -15.94 -0.26 7.79
CA VAL A 48 -14.74 -1.10 7.61
C VAL A 48 -14.29 -1.03 6.15
N GLY A 49 -13.79 0.15 5.75
CA GLY A 49 -12.86 0.22 4.62
C GLY A 49 -11.50 -0.32 5.05
N PRO A 50 -10.61 -0.72 4.12
CA PRO A 50 -9.22 -0.97 4.47
C PRO A 50 -8.67 0.31 5.12
N SER A 51 -8.46 0.29 6.43
CA SER A 51 -7.75 1.36 7.13
C SER A 51 -6.29 1.21 6.74
N LEU A 52 -5.90 1.86 5.65
CA LEU A 52 -4.49 2.04 5.32
C LEU A 52 -3.82 2.71 6.53
N PRO A 53 -2.69 2.17 7.04
CA PRO A 53 -1.91 2.87 8.06
C PRO A 53 -1.64 4.31 7.63
N GLY A 54 -1.90 5.26 8.52
CA GLY A 54 -1.90 6.68 8.17
C GLY A 54 -3.11 7.13 7.36
N ALA A 55 -4.30 6.57 7.55
CA ALA A 55 -5.56 7.15 7.07
C ALA A 55 -6.25 7.94 8.21
N GLY A 56 -6.83 9.10 7.90
CA GLY A 56 -7.55 9.95 8.88
C GLY A 56 -6.95 11.36 9.06
N PRO A 57 -7.58 12.24 9.85
CA PRO A 57 -7.13 13.63 10.02
C PRO A 57 -5.73 13.77 10.66
N GLN A 58 -5.31 12.77 11.45
CA GLN A 58 -3.95 12.69 12.02
C GLN A 58 -2.98 11.87 11.15
N SER A 59 -3.30 11.71 9.86
CA SER A 59 -2.44 11.02 8.91
C SER A 59 -1.15 11.80 8.63
N PHE A 60 -0.03 11.09 8.64
CA PHE A 60 1.26 11.59 8.14
C PHE A 60 1.34 11.60 6.61
N VAL A 61 0.41 10.96 5.90
CA VAL A 61 0.34 10.94 4.44
C VAL A 61 -0.06 12.33 3.95
N GLY A 62 0.63 12.82 2.93
CA GLY A 62 0.36 14.11 2.31
C GLY A 62 1.61 14.87 1.93
N ARG A 63 1.41 16.16 1.64
CA ARG A 63 2.48 17.11 1.32
C ARG A 63 2.79 17.95 2.55
N TRP A 64 4.07 18.10 2.86
CA TRP A 64 4.55 18.78 4.06
C TRP A 64 5.72 19.70 3.73
N ALA A 65 5.77 20.88 4.35
CA ALA A 65 6.86 21.84 4.13
C ALA A 65 7.29 22.49 5.44
N ALA A 66 8.56 22.87 5.57
CA ALA A 66 9.01 23.56 6.79
C ALA A 66 8.33 24.93 6.96
N GLU A 67 7.98 25.59 5.85
CA GLU A 67 7.20 26.82 5.83
C GLU A 67 5.98 26.72 4.92
N ALA A 68 4.86 27.35 5.31
CA ALA A 68 3.62 27.31 4.53
C ALA A 68 3.78 27.97 3.14
N ALA A 69 4.62 29.01 3.03
CA ALA A 69 4.92 29.68 1.77
C ALA A 69 5.57 28.74 0.74
N TRP A 70 6.23 27.68 1.20
CA TRP A 70 6.94 26.71 0.34
C TRP A 70 6.00 25.69 -0.30
N CYS A 71 4.73 25.62 0.11
CA CYS A 71 3.78 24.62 -0.37
C CYS A 71 3.55 24.60 -1.89
N ASN A 72 3.82 25.71 -2.57
CA ASN A 72 3.67 25.86 -4.01
C ASN A 72 5.00 25.75 -4.78
N ASN A 73 6.13 25.62 -4.08
CA ASN A 73 7.43 25.45 -4.72
C ASN A 73 7.49 24.08 -5.40
N THR A 74 7.91 24.06 -6.66
CA THR A 74 8.02 22.83 -7.47
C THR A 74 9.46 22.37 -7.65
N THR A 75 10.44 23.24 -7.37
CA THR A 75 11.87 22.98 -7.54
C THR A 75 12.68 23.53 -6.36
N GLY A 76 13.94 23.11 -6.28
CA GLY A 76 14.88 23.56 -5.26
C GLY A 76 14.66 22.94 -3.88
N PRO A 77 15.55 23.24 -2.92
CA PRO A 77 15.53 22.65 -1.58
C PRO A 77 14.31 23.10 -0.74
N GLN A 78 13.66 24.19 -1.13
CA GLN A 78 12.48 24.74 -0.47
C GLN A 78 11.17 24.18 -1.06
N ARG A 79 11.19 23.04 -1.75
CA ARG A 79 9.94 22.38 -2.16
C ARG A 79 9.38 21.52 -1.01
N PRO A 80 8.07 21.24 -1.00
CA PRO A 80 7.48 20.35 -0.02
C PRO A 80 7.98 18.92 -0.22
N ILE A 81 8.08 18.18 0.88
CA ILE A 81 8.20 16.74 0.82
C ILE A 81 6.82 16.11 0.58
N THR A 82 6.80 14.95 -0.06
CA THR A 82 5.59 14.14 -0.21
C THR A 82 5.78 12.83 0.53
N ILE A 83 4.86 12.52 1.43
CA ILE A 83 4.84 11.25 2.15
C ILE A 83 3.62 10.47 1.70
N THR A 84 3.87 9.24 1.30
CA THR A 84 2.86 8.21 1.00
C THR A 84 3.02 7.06 2.00
N PRO A 85 2.09 6.09 2.06
CA PRO A 85 2.30 4.90 2.89
C PRO A 85 3.55 4.07 2.53
N LEU A 86 4.12 4.29 1.33
CA LEU A 86 5.21 3.48 0.79
C LEU A 86 6.53 4.24 0.60
N ARG A 87 6.50 5.58 0.60
CA ARG A 87 7.64 6.41 0.20
C ARG A 87 7.62 7.79 0.84
N VAL A 88 8.82 8.34 1.05
CA VAL A 88 9.09 9.75 1.40
C VAL A 88 9.92 10.36 0.28
N GLU A 89 9.42 11.43 -0.33
CA GLU A 89 10.07 12.12 -1.45
C GLU A 89 10.41 13.56 -1.07
N GLY A 90 11.69 13.92 -1.15
CA GLY A 90 12.21 15.27 -0.97
C GLY A 90 12.80 15.86 -2.25
N TYR A 91 13.63 16.90 -2.11
CA TYR A 91 14.33 17.50 -3.25
C TYR A 91 15.52 16.65 -3.71
N GLU A 92 16.39 16.26 -2.77
CA GLU A 92 17.64 15.53 -3.04
C GLU A 92 17.61 14.07 -2.59
N ASN A 93 16.55 13.68 -1.89
CA ASN A 93 16.43 12.38 -1.25
C ASN A 93 15.10 11.71 -1.58
N SER A 94 15.16 10.43 -1.91
CA SER A 94 13.99 9.57 -2.05
C SER A 94 14.16 8.36 -1.13
N CYS A 95 13.13 8.02 -0.36
CA CYS A 95 13.20 6.92 0.58
C CYS A 95 12.00 5.98 0.40
N ALA A 96 12.26 4.69 0.27
CA ALA A 96 11.24 3.67 0.39
C ALA A 96 10.94 3.40 1.88
N ILE A 97 9.68 3.30 2.24
CA ILE A 97 9.24 2.83 3.55
C ILE A 97 9.33 1.31 3.55
N THR A 98 10.18 0.75 4.41
CA THR A 98 10.39 -0.69 4.52
C THR A 98 9.62 -1.30 5.68
N THR A 99 9.40 -0.54 6.76
CA THR A 99 8.48 -0.90 7.85
C THR A 99 7.67 0.32 8.27
N LEU A 100 6.45 0.08 8.73
CA LEU A 100 5.52 1.10 9.20
C LEU A 100 4.74 0.53 10.38
N ASP A 101 5.17 0.91 11.58
CA ASP A 101 4.65 0.39 12.83
C ASP A 101 3.88 1.49 13.56
N GLU A 102 2.60 1.27 13.85
CA GLU A 102 1.79 2.19 14.63
C GLU A 102 2.17 2.10 16.12
N VAL A 103 2.31 3.27 16.76
CA VAL A 103 2.65 3.42 18.18
C VAL A 103 1.69 4.42 18.84
N VAL A 104 1.73 4.51 20.17
CA VAL A 104 0.77 5.31 20.97
C VAL A 104 0.65 6.78 20.53
N ASP A 105 1.72 7.36 19.99
CA ASP A 105 1.83 8.77 19.62
C ASP A 105 2.10 8.97 18.12
N GLY A 106 1.88 7.96 17.27
CA GLY A 106 2.06 8.07 15.83
C GLY A 106 2.61 6.80 15.20
N TYR A 107 3.68 6.93 14.42
CA TYR A 107 4.26 5.82 13.65
C TYR A 107 5.77 5.79 13.77
N GLU A 108 6.36 4.62 13.99
CA GLU A 108 7.76 4.37 13.71
C GLU A 108 7.94 3.81 12.30
N VAL A 109 8.90 4.37 11.57
CA VAL A 109 9.10 4.08 10.16
C VAL A 109 10.56 3.76 9.91
N ALA A 110 10.83 2.61 9.31
CA ALA A 110 12.13 2.32 8.73
C ALA A 110 12.15 2.73 7.26
N LEU A 111 13.24 3.41 6.85
CA LEU A 111 13.40 3.98 5.53
C LEU A 111 14.68 3.43 4.87
N ALA A 112 14.56 3.06 3.60
CA ALA A 112 15.71 2.83 2.72
C ALA A 112 15.84 4.04 1.78
N CYS A 113 16.78 4.93 2.09
CA CYS A 113 16.98 6.20 1.40
C CYS A 113 18.06 6.12 0.32
N GLN A 114 17.87 6.89 -0.74
CA GLN A 114 18.83 7.14 -1.81
C GLN A 114 19.03 8.66 -1.92
N ALA A 115 20.28 9.11 -1.81
CA ALA A 115 20.67 10.50 -2.00
C ALA A 115 22.11 10.54 -2.53
N GLU A 116 22.37 11.38 -3.54
CA GLU A 116 23.73 11.58 -4.10
C GLU A 116 24.48 10.29 -4.50
N GLY A 117 23.75 9.25 -4.90
CA GLY A 117 24.32 7.94 -5.27
C GLY A 117 24.68 7.03 -4.08
N ALA A 118 24.39 7.45 -2.84
CA ALA A 118 24.55 6.66 -1.64
C ALA A 118 23.21 6.14 -1.11
N ALA A 119 23.24 4.91 -0.58
CA ALA A 119 22.13 4.29 0.11
C ALA A 119 22.32 4.40 1.62
N THR A 120 21.29 4.85 2.34
CA THR A 120 21.29 4.85 3.81
C THR A 120 20.03 4.21 4.38
N GLY A 121 20.16 3.59 5.56
CA GLY A 121 19.02 3.13 6.35
C GLY A 121 18.70 4.16 7.43
N GLU A 122 17.46 4.63 7.49
CA GLU A 122 17.02 5.61 8.48
C GLU A 122 15.85 5.08 9.30
N ARG A 123 15.73 5.57 10.53
CA ARG A 123 14.58 5.30 11.39
C ARG A 123 14.00 6.61 11.88
N VAL A 124 12.71 6.82 11.65
CA VAL A 124 12.02 8.03 12.08
C VAL A 124 10.75 7.70 12.85
N ARG A 125 10.39 8.58 13.79
CA ARG A 125 9.04 8.64 14.36
C ARG A 125 8.26 9.80 13.74
N LEU A 126 7.07 9.53 13.24
CA LEU A 126 6.14 10.48 12.67
C LEU A 126 4.94 10.64 13.62
N SER A 127 4.73 11.87 14.11
CA SER A 127 3.56 12.23 14.93
C SER A 127 2.89 13.43 14.31
N VAL A 128 1.58 13.37 14.08
CA VAL A 128 0.80 14.50 13.54
C VAL A 128 -0.11 15.03 14.63
N GLN A 129 -0.04 16.33 14.87
CA GLN A 129 -0.97 17.07 15.70
C GLN A 129 -1.47 18.27 14.89
N ASP A 130 -2.79 18.33 14.68
CA ASP A 130 -3.42 19.28 13.77
C ASP A 130 -2.75 19.27 12.38
N GLU A 131 -2.22 20.42 11.96
CA GLU A 131 -1.56 20.64 10.67
C GLU A 131 -0.02 20.59 10.79
N VAL A 132 0.52 20.01 11.87
CA VAL A 132 1.96 19.90 12.11
C VAL A 132 2.38 18.44 12.20
N LEU A 133 3.31 18.04 11.33
CA LEU A 133 4.04 16.79 11.39
C LEU A 133 5.34 17.00 12.15
N ARG A 134 5.51 16.28 13.26
CA ARG A 134 6.78 16.12 13.94
C ARG A 134 7.47 14.85 13.44
N LEU A 135 8.62 15.01 12.81
CA LEU A 135 9.51 13.93 12.39
C LEU A 135 10.72 13.90 13.33
N THR A 136 10.93 12.78 14.02
CA THR A 136 12.08 12.57 14.92
C THR A 136 12.98 11.50 14.33
N TRP A 137 14.28 11.79 14.14
CA TRP A 137 15.26 10.85 13.63
C TRP A 137 15.83 9.98 14.75
N LEU A 138 15.29 8.78 14.90
CA LEU A 138 15.62 7.84 15.98
C LEU A 138 17.07 7.34 15.92
N ASN A 139 17.68 7.37 14.74
CA ASN A 139 19.07 6.98 14.51
C ASN A 139 20.01 8.17 14.22
N ARG A 140 19.56 9.42 14.45
CA ARG A 140 20.37 10.64 14.30
C ARG A 140 20.27 11.52 15.55
N ASN A 141 20.57 10.95 16.71
CA ASN A 141 20.53 11.62 18.02
C ASN A 141 19.19 12.29 18.34
N ASP A 142 18.08 11.64 17.94
CA ASP A 142 16.72 12.15 18.14
C ASP A 142 16.48 13.55 17.56
N ALA A 143 17.20 13.92 16.49
CA ALA A 143 17.00 15.18 15.81
C ALA A 143 15.54 15.36 15.38
N VAL A 144 14.99 16.56 15.53
CA VAL A 144 13.57 16.84 15.27
C VAL A 144 13.42 17.81 14.11
N VAL A 145 12.49 17.50 13.20
CA VAL A 145 12.02 18.40 12.15
C VAL A 145 10.52 18.59 12.31
N LEU A 146 10.07 19.85 12.27
CA LEU A 146 8.66 20.21 12.26
C LEU A 146 8.27 20.65 10.85
N LEU A 147 7.20 20.08 10.32
CA LEU A 147 6.68 20.38 9.00
C LEU A 147 5.21 20.76 9.09
N LYS A 148 4.80 21.73 8.30
CA LYS A 148 3.43 22.20 8.15
C LYS A 148 2.76 21.46 7.01
N ARG A 149 1.50 21.07 7.20
CA ARG A 149 0.71 20.45 6.15
C ARG A 149 0.52 21.46 5.02
N CYS A 150 0.77 21.00 3.81
CA CYS A 150 0.40 21.76 2.63
C CYS A 150 -1.05 21.46 2.25
N PRO A 151 -1.80 22.47 1.79
CA PRO A 151 -3.16 22.25 1.31
C PRO A 151 -3.13 21.21 0.19
N ALA A 152 -4.17 20.38 0.14
CA ALA A 152 -4.38 19.49 -0.99
C ALA A 152 -4.37 20.32 -2.27
N ALA A 153 -3.54 19.94 -3.24
CA ALA A 153 -3.62 20.56 -4.56
C ALA A 153 -5.05 20.33 -5.04
N ALA A 154 -5.80 21.41 -5.29
CA ALA A 154 -7.18 21.29 -5.76
C ALA A 154 -7.18 20.37 -6.98
N ALA A 155 -7.78 19.18 -6.82
CA ALA A 155 -7.75 18.14 -7.82
C ALA A 155 -8.45 18.64 -9.09
N ALA A 156 -7.69 18.99 -10.13
CA ALA A 156 -8.13 19.06 -11.53
C ALA A 156 -9.44 19.84 -11.86
N ALA A 157 -9.94 20.73 -11.01
CA ALA A 157 -11.22 21.44 -11.21
C ALA A 157 -11.14 22.66 -12.16
N ALA A 158 -10.14 22.70 -13.03
CA ALA A 158 -10.14 23.58 -14.22
C ALA A 158 -10.25 22.79 -15.54
N VAL A 159 -10.37 21.46 -15.47
CA VAL A 159 -10.73 20.63 -16.62
C VAL A 159 -12.24 20.41 -16.55
N THR A 160 -13.02 21.13 -17.38
CA THR A 160 -14.50 21.08 -17.57
C THR A 160 -15.35 22.25 -17.04
N ALA A 161 -14.97 23.51 -17.32
CA ALA A 161 -15.99 24.55 -17.51
C ALA A 161 -16.33 24.67 -19.01
N PRO A 162 -17.46 24.15 -19.52
CA PRO A 162 -17.95 24.54 -20.83
C PRO A 162 -18.35 26.03 -20.82
N LYS A 163 -17.89 26.77 -21.83
CA LYS A 163 -18.24 28.17 -22.08
C LYS A 163 -19.77 28.31 -22.21
N PRO A 164 -20.44 29.26 -21.52
CA PRO A 164 -21.87 29.49 -21.73
C PRO A 164 -22.11 30.01 -23.16
N GLY A 165 -23.10 29.41 -23.81
CA GLY A 165 -23.51 29.71 -25.18
C GLY A 165 -23.89 31.17 -25.38
N ARG A 166 -23.66 31.66 -26.60
CA ARG A 166 -24.08 32.97 -27.08
C ARG A 166 -25.36 32.81 -27.88
#